data_AF-M4DY54-F1
#
_entry.id   AF-M4DY54-F1
#
_cell.length_a   1.000
_cell.length_b   1.000
_cell.length_c   1.000
_cell.angle_alpha   90.00
_cell.angle_beta   90.00
_cell.angle_gamma   90.00
#
_symmetry.space_group_name_H-M   'P 1'
#
loop_
_entity.id
_entity.type
_entity.pdbx_description
1 polymer ?
#
loop_
_entity_poly.entity_id
_entity_poly.type
_entity_poly.pdbx_seq_one_letter_code
_entity_poly.pdbx_strand_id
1 'polypeptide(L)'
;MAVSVACCCFSFLNAPARLLQSSSSPLCFVAASTLTPRASSSSKLNPEKKKKKYTLRVRDEHSSNDGPQTMAFKSPFGSSQQKKDKKESQPTTDLRTDPAKIHDASFLDAVVKVYCTHTAPDYSLPWQKQRQFTSTGSAFMIGDGKLLTNAHCVEHDTQVKVKRRGDDRKYVAKVLVRGVDCDIALLSVESEDFWKGAEPLRLGHLPRLQDSVTVVGYPLGGDTISVTKGVVSRIEVTSYAHGSSDLLGIQIDAAINPGNSGGPAFNDQGECIGVAFQVYRSEETENIGYVIPTTVVSHFLTDYERNAKYTGYPCLGVLLQKLENPALRECLKVPTNEGVLVRRVEPTSDASKVLKEGDVIVSFDDLRVGCEGTVPFRSSERIAFRYLISQKFAGDIVELGIIRAGEPKKVQVVLRPRVHLVPYHIDGGQPSYIIIAGLVFTPLSEPLIEEECEDTIGLKLLTKARYSVARFRGEQIVILSQASHNDVLANEVNIGYEDMNNQQVLKFNGTHIRNIHHLAHLIDMCKDKYLVFEFEDNYVAVLEREASNSASLCILKDYGIPSERSADLREPYVDPVHDNEALDQGFGDSPVSNLEIGFDGLVWA
;
A
#
# COMPACT_ATOMS: atom_id res chain seq x y z
N MET A 1 38.11 -9.20 6.40
CA MET A 1 38.53 -9.50 7.78
C MET A 1 37.28 -9.61 8.63
N ALA A 2 37.13 -10.74 9.34
CA ALA A 2 35.95 -11.10 10.12
C ALA A 2 36.04 -10.57 11.56
N VAL A 3 34.92 -10.14 12.13
CA VAL A 3 34.68 -9.91 13.57
C VAL A 3 33.19 -10.25 13.79
N SER A 4 32.85 -11.48 14.19
CA SER A 4 32.69 -12.01 15.56
C SER A 4 31.60 -11.29 16.38
N VAL A 5 30.42 -11.91 16.43
CA VAL A 5 29.28 -11.54 17.29
C VAL A 5 29.33 -12.42 18.54
N ALA A 6 29.43 -11.79 19.70
CA ALA A 6 29.35 -12.45 21.00
C ALA A 6 27.89 -12.49 21.48
N CYS A 7 27.47 -13.69 21.89
CA CYS A 7 26.16 -14.01 22.42
C CYS A 7 26.21 -13.94 23.96
N CYS A 8 25.31 -13.20 24.59
CA CYS A 8 25.15 -13.18 26.05
C CYS A 8 23.82 -13.86 26.44
N CYS A 9 23.94 -15.02 27.09
CA CYS A 9 22.85 -15.69 27.80
C CYS A 9 22.58 -15.01 29.14
N PHE A 10 21.31 -14.84 29.51
CA PHE A 10 20.88 -14.71 30.90
C PHE A 10 19.84 -15.77 31.26
N SER A 11 20.06 -16.37 32.43
CA SER A 11 19.40 -17.55 32.98
C SER A 11 18.23 -17.14 33.89
N PHE A 12 17.07 -17.81 33.81
CA PHE A 12 16.11 -17.86 34.93
C PHE A 12 15.43 -19.24 35.07
N LEU A 13 15.86 -19.92 36.13
CA LEU A 13 15.17 -20.78 37.10
C LEU A 13 13.83 -21.48 36.77
N ASN A 14 13.89 -22.82 36.81
CA ASN A 14 12.77 -23.74 37.03
C ASN A 14 12.55 -24.00 38.53
N ALA A 15 11.30 -23.89 39.03
CA ALA A 15 10.80 -24.68 40.17
C ALA A 15 9.24 -24.68 40.22
N PRO A 16 8.58 -25.79 40.64
CA PRO A 16 7.16 -26.04 40.42
C PRO A 16 6.26 -25.69 41.62
N ALA A 17 5.03 -25.23 41.35
CA ALA A 17 4.01 -24.98 42.37
C ALA A 17 3.28 -26.27 42.80
N ARG A 18 3.24 -26.51 44.12
CA ARG A 18 2.44 -27.55 44.79
C ARG A 18 1.02 -27.05 45.05
N LEU A 19 0.03 -27.86 44.68
CA LEU A 19 -1.38 -27.74 45.07
C LEU A 19 -1.60 -28.31 46.49
N LEU A 20 -2.25 -27.54 47.36
CA LEU A 20 -2.76 -27.96 48.67
C LEU A 20 -4.29 -28.00 48.64
N GLN A 21 -4.86 -29.09 49.12
CA GLN A 21 -6.29 -29.33 49.35
C GLN A 21 -6.73 -28.82 50.73
N SER A 22 -7.97 -28.33 50.81
CA SER A 22 -8.93 -28.52 51.93
C SER A 22 -10.26 -27.84 51.54
N SER A 23 -11.33 -28.55 51.16
CA SER A 23 -12.37 -29.22 51.96
C SER A 23 -13.36 -28.29 52.69
N SER A 24 -14.58 -28.14 52.14
CA SER A 24 -15.88 -28.28 52.87
C SER A 24 -17.08 -28.04 51.93
N SER A 25 -17.98 -29.03 51.89
CA SER A 25 -19.34 -29.02 51.28
C SER A 25 -20.38 -28.75 52.40
N PRO A 26 -21.73 -28.89 52.24
CA PRO A 26 -22.58 -29.21 51.06
C PRO A 26 -23.94 -28.44 50.97
N LEU A 27 -24.73 -28.69 49.91
CA LEU A 27 -26.21 -28.93 49.89
C LEU A 27 -26.70 -28.99 48.42
N CYS A 28 -26.82 -30.19 47.82
CA CYS A 28 -28.06 -30.96 47.58
C CYS A 28 -29.10 -30.30 46.66
N PHE A 29 -29.27 -30.82 45.43
CA PHE A 29 -30.48 -31.57 45.03
C PHE A 29 -30.22 -32.47 43.81
N VAL A 30 -30.99 -33.55 43.76
CA VAL A 30 -30.80 -34.81 43.06
C VAL A 30 -31.61 -34.87 41.77
N ALA A 31 -31.07 -35.46 40.70
CA ALA A 31 -31.79 -36.42 39.84
C ALA A 31 -30.80 -37.21 38.97
N ALA A 32 -30.82 -38.53 39.15
CA ALA A 32 -30.02 -39.52 38.46
C ALA A 32 -30.84 -40.26 37.39
N SER A 33 -30.18 -40.77 36.36
CA SER A 33 -30.35 -42.14 35.80
C SER A 33 -29.41 -42.29 34.59
N THR A 34 -28.21 -42.87 34.77
CA THR A 34 -27.86 -44.30 34.65
C THR A 34 -27.95 -44.88 33.24
N LEU A 35 -26.79 -45.24 32.66
CA LEU A 35 -26.38 -46.64 32.46
C LEU A 35 -24.92 -46.74 32.00
N THR A 36 -24.16 -47.55 32.74
CA THR A 36 -22.74 -47.91 32.60
C THR A 36 -22.56 -49.22 31.79
N PRO A 37 -21.31 -49.64 31.47
CA PRO A 37 -20.93 -50.27 30.20
C PRO A 37 -20.67 -51.78 30.29
N ARG A 38 -20.35 -52.41 29.14
CA ARG A 38 -19.58 -53.67 29.12
C ARG A 38 -18.66 -53.83 27.89
N ALA A 39 -17.43 -54.22 28.23
CA ALA A 39 -16.30 -54.75 27.45
C ALA A 39 -16.69 -55.96 26.55
N SER A 40 -15.89 -56.57 25.66
CA SER A 40 -14.58 -56.42 25.00
C SER A 40 -14.43 -57.68 24.12
N SER A 41 -13.81 -57.61 22.94
CA SER A 41 -12.96 -58.72 22.46
C SER A 41 -12.01 -58.26 21.35
N SER A 42 -10.83 -58.86 21.38
CA SER A 42 -9.58 -58.53 20.70
C SER A 42 -9.42 -59.21 19.34
N SER A 43 -8.65 -58.59 18.42
CA SER A 43 -7.62 -59.30 17.65
C SER A 43 -6.49 -58.36 17.20
N LYS A 44 -5.27 -58.88 17.27
CA LYS A 44 -3.96 -58.21 17.07
C LYS A 44 -3.55 -58.23 15.59
N LEU A 45 -2.80 -57.22 15.12
CA LEU A 45 -1.40 -57.33 14.64
C LEU A 45 -0.88 -56.00 14.03
N ASN A 46 0.43 -55.80 14.17
CA ASN A 46 1.19 -54.54 14.16
C ASN A 46 2.00 -54.39 12.82
N PRO A 47 2.95 -53.44 12.62
CA PRO A 47 2.87 -52.42 11.57
C PRO A 47 4.13 -52.31 10.67
N GLU A 48 4.05 -51.65 9.50
CA GLU A 48 5.23 -51.01 8.89
C GLU A 48 4.82 -49.79 8.04
N LYS A 49 5.30 -48.60 8.40
CA LYS A 49 5.40 -47.44 7.49
C LYS A 49 6.74 -46.71 7.71
N LYS A 50 7.46 -46.58 6.59
CA LYS A 50 8.79 -45.98 6.43
C LYS A 50 8.77 -44.47 6.66
N LYS A 51 9.71 -43.97 7.49
CA LYS A 51 10.20 -42.58 7.51
C LYS A 51 11.51 -42.52 6.71
N LYS A 52 11.63 -41.60 5.74
CA LYS A 52 12.91 -41.20 5.15
C LYS A 52 13.33 -39.85 5.73
N LYS A 53 14.46 -39.83 6.44
CA LYS A 53 15.30 -38.66 6.71
C LYS A 53 16.44 -38.68 5.69
N TYR A 54 16.76 -37.54 5.09
CA TYR A 54 18.03 -37.34 4.39
C TYR A 54 18.98 -36.53 5.28
N THR A 55 20.18 -37.05 5.43
CA THR A 55 21.26 -36.51 6.27
C THR A 55 22.30 -35.83 5.37
N LEU A 56 22.77 -34.67 5.83
CA LEU A 56 23.97 -33.98 5.34
C LEU A 56 25.22 -34.85 5.45
N ARG A 57 26.12 -34.76 4.46
CA ARG A 57 27.53 -35.15 4.58
C ARG A 57 28.42 -34.09 3.95
N VAL A 58 29.34 -33.61 4.78
CA VAL A 58 30.54 -32.82 4.44
C VAL A 58 31.71 -33.80 4.24
N ARG A 59 32.59 -33.52 3.27
CA ARG A 59 34.02 -33.92 3.34
C ARG A 59 34.88 -33.13 2.35
N ASP A 60 35.98 -32.61 2.89
CA ASP A 60 37.10 -31.92 2.24
C ASP A 60 38.01 -32.87 1.42
N GLU A 61 38.69 -32.35 0.37
CA GLU A 61 40.16 -32.19 0.28
C GLU A 61 40.71 -31.91 -1.16
N HIS A 62 41.67 -30.96 -1.17
CA HIS A 62 42.73 -30.46 -2.07
C HIS A 62 43.10 -30.94 -3.52
N SER A 63 43.48 -29.91 -4.33
CA SER A 63 44.59 -29.76 -5.33
C SER A 63 44.63 -30.67 -6.59
N SER A 64 45.12 -30.34 -7.80
CA SER A 64 45.86 -29.23 -8.45
C SER A 64 45.98 -29.52 -9.99
N ASN A 65 46.20 -28.48 -10.82
CA ASN A 65 46.82 -28.42 -12.18
C ASN A 65 46.68 -29.57 -13.20
N ASP A 66 46.23 -29.30 -14.45
CA ASP A 66 47.07 -28.86 -15.59
C ASP A 66 46.28 -28.78 -16.93
N GLY A 67 46.79 -28.00 -17.88
CA GLY A 67 46.18 -27.66 -19.19
C GLY A 67 46.36 -28.68 -20.35
N PRO A 68 46.11 -28.27 -21.62
CA PRO A 68 45.37 -29.08 -22.60
C PRO A 68 46.21 -29.68 -23.76
N GLN A 69 45.63 -30.62 -24.51
CA GLN A 69 46.15 -31.02 -25.84
C GLN A 69 45.04 -31.21 -26.90
N THR A 70 45.23 -30.49 -28.00
CA THR A 70 44.65 -30.63 -29.34
C THR A 70 45.28 -31.80 -30.12
N MET A 71 44.58 -32.39 -31.09
CA MET A 71 45.07 -32.63 -32.47
C MET A 71 43.97 -33.22 -33.37
N ALA A 72 43.88 -32.65 -34.58
CA ALA A 72 43.05 -33.07 -35.71
C ALA A 72 43.93 -33.59 -36.85
N PHE A 73 43.40 -34.46 -37.73
CA PHE A 73 43.81 -34.74 -39.12
C PHE A 73 42.87 -35.87 -39.64
N LYS A 74 42.41 -36.03 -40.90
CA LYS A 74 42.85 -35.61 -42.25
C LYS A 74 41.71 -35.98 -43.25
N SER A 75 41.49 -35.18 -44.31
CA SER A 75 40.73 -35.53 -45.54
C SER A 75 41.60 -36.38 -46.52
N PRO A 76 41.17 -36.85 -47.75
CA PRO A 76 40.88 -35.98 -48.93
C PRO A 76 40.06 -36.55 -50.17
N PHE A 77 39.86 -35.66 -51.19
CA PHE A 77 39.55 -35.83 -52.65
C PHE A 77 38.12 -36.26 -53.14
N GLY A 78 37.51 -35.73 -54.22
CA GLY A 78 37.82 -34.68 -55.22
C GLY A 78 36.81 -34.63 -56.42
N SER A 79 36.66 -33.45 -57.08
CA SER A 79 36.37 -33.13 -58.53
C SER A 79 35.19 -33.80 -59.31
N SER A 80 34.44 -33.25 -60.30
CA SER A 80 34.27 -31.96 -61.00
C SER A 80 33.29 -32.16 -62.21
N GLN A 81 32.60 -31.11 -62.70
CA GLN A 81 32.20 -30.78 -64.11
C GLN A 81 30.72 -30.38 -64.43
N GLN A 82 30.58 -29.10 -64.82
CA GLN A 82 29.93 -28.47 -66.00
C GLN A 82 28.40 -28.55 -66.34
N LYS A 83 27.77 -27.36 -66.18
CA LYS A 83 26.89 -26.56 -67.09
C LYS A 83 26.09 -27.22 -68.24
N LYS A 84 24.77 -26.90 -68.30
CA LYS A 84 24.06 -26.52 -69.55
C LYS A 84 22.74 -25.74 -69.34
N ASP A 85 22.65 -24.62 -70.06
CA ASP A 85 21.54 -23.92 -70.74
C ASP A 85 20.26 -23.36 -70.06
N LYS A 86 19.98 -22.09 -70.42
CA LYS A 86 18.82 -21.23 -70.17
C LYS A 86 17.61 -21.60 -71.05
N LYS A 87 16.38 -21.51 -70.52
CA LYS A 87 15.28 -20.71 -71.10
C LYS A 87 14.07 -20.59 -70.16
N GLU A 88 13.49 -19.39 -70.14
CA GLU A 88 12.37 -18.92 -69.31
C GLU A 88 11.02 -19.55 -69.66
N SER A 89 10.23 -19.83 -68.62
CA SER A 89 8.77 -19.67 -68.59
C SER A 89 8.31 -19.35 -67.15
N GLN A 90 7.76 -18.15 -66.94
CA GLN A 90 7.03 -17.71 -65.73
C GLN A 90 5.53 -18.07 -65.86
N PRO A 91 4.65 -17.87 -64.85
CA PRO A 91 4.83 -17.63 -63.41
C PRO A 91 3.87 -18.49 -62.52
N THR A 92 4.11 -18.59 -61.21
CA THR A 92 3.05 -18.44 -60.20
C THR A 92 3.65 -18.06 -58.85
N THR A 93 3.10 -16.97 -58.32
CA THR A 93 3.35 -16.29 -57.05
C THR A 93 3.32 -17.21 -55.82
N ASP A 94 4.48 -17.41 -55.19
CA ASP A 94 4.55 -17.59 -53.75
C ASP A 94 4.88 -16.24 -53.13
N LEU A 95 3.90 -15.68 -52.42
CA LEU A 95 4.05 -14.56 -51.52
C LEU A 95 4.99 -15.00 -50.39
N ARG A 96 6.29 -14.88 -50.62
CA ARG A 96 7.24 -14.68 -49.53
C ARG A 96 6.94 -13.31 -48.94
N THR A 97 6.21 -13.32 -47.83
CA THR A 97 6.14 -12.16 -46.94
C THR A 97 7.57 -11.88 -46.46
N ASP A 98 8.16 -10.80 -46.96
CA ASP A 98 9.46 -10.32 -46.50
C ASP A 98 9.41 -10.08 -44.97
N PRO A 99 10.31 -10.67 -44.17
CA PRO A 99 10.42 -10.40 -42.73
C PRO A 99 11.20 -9.10 -42.47
N ALA A 100 10.90 -8.04 -43.22
CA ALA A 100 11.60 -6.77 -43.17
C ALA A 100 10.60 -5.61 -43.17
N LYS A 101 9.96 -5.39 -42.01
CA LYS A 101 9.38 -4.11 -41.60
C LYS A 101 8.92 -4.19 -40.14
N ILE A 102 9.89 -4.22 -39.23
CA ILE A 102 9.67 -3.63 -37.91
C ILE A 102 10.66 -2.49 -37.76
N HIS A 103 10.12 -1.28 -37.71
CA HIS A 103 10.83 -0.05 -37.33
C HIS A 103 11.06 -0.04 -35.79
N ASP A 104 11.59 -1.15 -35.26
CA ASP A 104 11.55 -1.60 -33.85
C ASP A 104 12.31 -0.71 -32.84
N ALA A 105 12.96 0.36 -33.30
CA ALA A 105 13.75 1.24 -32.43
C ALA A 105 13.01 2.51 -31.99
N SER A 106 12.02 2.99 -32.76
CA SER A 106 11.43 4.33 -32.56
C SER A 106 10.70 4.46 -31.21
N PHE A 107 9.84 3.51 -30.86
CA PHE A 107 9.11 3.54 -29.59
C PHE A 107 10.02 3.35 -28.36
N LEU A 108 11.18 2.71 -28.52
CA LEU A 108 12.16 2.54 -27.45
C LEU A 108 12.85 3.86 -27.08
N ASP A 109 12.96 4.80 -28.02
CA ASP A 109 13.63 6.09 -27.80
C ASP A 109 12.76 7.06 -26.97
N ALA A 110 11.46 6.77 -26.86
CA ALA A 110 10.53 7.47 -25.99
C ALA A 110 10.64 7.03 -24.51
N VAL A 111 11.31 5.92 -24.23
CA VAL A 111 11.54 5.40 -22.88
C VAL A 111 12.85 5.96 -22.34
N VAL A 112 12.82 6.45 -21.11
CA VAL A 112 13.95 7.10 -20.45
C VAL A 112 14.23 6.47 -19.09
N LYS A 113 15.49 6.50 -18.68
CA LYS A 113 15.89 6.05 -17.36
C LYS A 113 15.75 7.19 -16.35
N VAL A 114 15.15 6.91 -15.21
CA VAL A 114 15.00 7.84 -14.08
C VAL A 114 16.07 7.55 -13.05
N TYR A 115 16.70 8.61 -12.53
CA TYR A 115 17.58 8.57 -11.36
C TYR A 115 16.98 9.52 -10.33
N CYS A 116 16.56 8.99 -9.19
CA CYS A 116 16.01 9.79 -8.10
C CYS A 116 16.91 9.69 -6.87
N THR A 117 17.21 10.84 -6.28
CA THR A 117 17.83 10.93 -4.97
C THR A 117 16.72 11.17 -3.95
N HIS A 118 16.59 10.25 -3.00
CA HIS A 118 15.53 10.25 -2.00
C HIS A 118 16.07 10.73 -0.66
N THR A 119 15.28 11.52 0.05
CA THR A 119 15.57 11.91 1.43
C THR A 119 14.26 12.01 2.21
N ALA A 120 13.81 10.84 2.69
CA ALA A 120 12.62 10.70 3.50
C ALA A 120 12.78 11.40 4.86
N PRO A 121 11.68 11.87 5.46
CA PRO A 121 11.69 12.24 6.88
C PRO A 121 11.97 10.98 7.73
N ASP A 122 12.54 11.21 8.90
CA ASP A 122 12.54 10.21 9.98
C ASP A 122 11.23 10.42 10.75
N TYR A 123 10.34 9.43 10.78
CA TYR A 123 9.01 9.59 11.38
C TYR A 123 9.06 9.47 12.90
N SER A 124 10.00 8.69 13.44
CA SER A 124 10.29 8.60 14.87
C SER A 124 10.88 9.89 15.41
N LEU A 125 11.80 10.50 14.65
CA LEU A 125 12.46 11.78 14.95
C LEU A 125 12.08 12.83 13.89
N PRO A 126 10.86 13.37 13.92
CA PRO A 126 10.25 14.16 12.84
C PRO A 126 10.98 15.49 12.49
N TRP A 127 11.94 15.91 13.31
CA TRP A 127 12.85 17.02 13.02
C TRP A 127 14.07 16.62 12.17
N GLN A 128 14.31 15.33 11.97
CA GLN A 128 15.42 14.78 11.19
C GLN A 128 14.95 14.30 9.81
N LYS A 129 15.93 13.85 9.03
CA LYS A 129 15.72 13.15 7.78
C LYS A 129 16.55 11.87 7.80
N GLN A 130 16.01 10.82 7.19
CA GLN A 130 16.75 9.58 7.00
C GLN A 130 17.94 9.78 6.06
N ARG A 131 18.84 8.79 6.06
CA ARG A 131 20.02 8.81 5.21
C ARG A 131 19.62 8.85 3.73
N GLN A 132 20.16 9.82 3.02
CA GLN A 132 19.97 9.94 1.57
C GLN A 132 20.44 8.68 0.84
N PHE A 133 19.61 8.18 -0.06
CA PHE A 133 19.95 7.10 -1.00
C PHE A 133 19.51 7.46 -2.42
N THR A 134 19.95 6.67 -3.40
CA THR A 134 19.59 6.88 -4.82
C THR A 134 18.98 5.60 -5.36
N SER A 135 17.89 5.74 -6.12
CA SER A 135 17.26 4.65 -6.85
C SER A 135 17.25 4.97 -8.35
N THR A 136 16.92 3.95 -9.14
CA THR A 136 16.66 4.10 -10.57
C THR A 136 15.34 3.46 -10.94
N GLY A 137 14.63 4.09 -11.85
CA GLY A 137 13.38 3.59 -12.44
C GLY A 137 13.33 3.88 -13.93
N SER A 138 12.15 3.72 -14.50
CA SER A 138 11.86 4.01 -15.91
C SER A 138 10.76 5.06 -16.02
N ALA A 139 10.76 5.83 -17.10
CA ALA A 139 9.70 6.75 -17.45
C ALA A 139 9.53 6.77 -18.97
N PHE A 140 8.47 7.37 -19.49
CA PHE A 140 8.28 7.52 -20.93
C PHE A 140 7.56 8.79 -21.33
N MET A 141 7.79 9.23 -22.56
CA MET A 141 7.22 10.43 -23.14
C MET A 141 5.77 10.22 -23.56
N ILE A 142 4.87 11.11 -23.11
CA ILE A 142 3.43 11.04 -23.43
C ILE A 142 2.91 12.24 -24.22
N GLY A 143 3.78 13.19 -24.58
CA GLY A 143 3.44 14.42 -25.30
C GLY A 143 3.55 15.67 -24.42
N ASP A 144 3.46 16.85 -25.05
CA ASP A 144 3.49 18.18 -24.41
C ASP A 144 4.62 18.41 -23.39
N GLY A 145 5.81 17.83 -23.61
CA GLY A 145 6.93 17.97 -22.67
C GLY A 145 6.74 17.27 -21.33
N LYS A 146 5.85 16.26 -21.27
CA LYS A 146 5.55 15.46 -20.08
C LYS A 146 6.15 14.05 -20.18
N LEU A 147 6.69 13.58 -19.06
CA LEU A 147 7.08 12.17 -18.85
C LEU A 147 6.15 11.54 -17.81
N LEU A 148 5.77 10.28 -18.04
CA LEU A 148 5.03 9.48 -17.08
C LEU A 148 5.96 8.45 -16.41
N THR A 149 5.81 8.27 -15.11
CA THR A 149 6.56 7.30 -14.27
C THR A 149 5.68 6.84 -13.12
N ASN A 150 6.15 5.90 -12.29
CA ASN A 150 5.52 5.62 -11.00
C ASN A 150 5.80 6.69 -9.95
N ALA A 151 4.88 6.86 -8.99
CA ALA A 151 5.03 7.81 -7.89
C ALA A 151 6.16 7.38 -6.93
N HIS A 152 6.27 6.09 -6.61
CA HIS A 152 7.33 5.58 -5.73
C HIS A 152 8.74 5.80 -6.32
N CYS A 153 8.88 5.86 -7.66
CA CYS A 153 10.16 6.14 -8.30
C CYS A 153 10.69 7.56 -7.99
N VAL A 154 9.81 8.47 -7.58
CA VAL A 154 10.11 9.88 -7.26
C VAL A 154 9.54 10.30 -5.90
N GLU A 155 9.37 9.35 -5.00
CA GLU A 155 8.94 9.60 -3.63
C GLU A 155 10.05 10.30 -2.83
N HIS A 156 9.69 11.28 -1.98
CA HIS A 156 10.65 12.05 -1.19
C HIS A 156 11.86 12.58 -2.00
N ASP A 157 11.60 13.01 -3.23
CA ASP A 157 12.63 13.43 -4.17
C ASP A 157 13.34 14.71 -3.70
N THR A 158 14.67 14.64 -3.66
CA THR A 158 15.55 15.81 -3.50
C THR A 158 16.09 16.27 -4.86
N GLN A 159 16.31 15.30 -5.77
CA GLN A 159 16.70 15.57 -7.14
C GLN A 159 16.24 14.42 -8.04
N VAL A 160 15.56 14.77 -9.14
CA VAL A 160 15.21 13.83 -10.21
C VAL A 160 16.04 14.16 -11.45
N LYS A 161 16.64 13.13 -12.05
CA LYS A 161 17.37 13.22 -13.31
C LYS A 161 16.87 12.15 -14.26
N VAL A 162 16.84 12.45 -15.56
CA VAL A 162 16.44 11.51 -16.60
C VAL A 162 17.53 11.39 -17.67
N LYS A 163 17.66 10.20 -18.27
CA LYS A 163 18.63 9.90 -19.33
C LYS A 163 17.89 9.25 -20.51
N ARG A 164 18.06 9.82 -21.71
CA ARG A 164 17.52 9.23 -22.94
C ARG A 164 18.33 8.01 -23.36
N ARG A 165 17.71 7.13 -24.14
CA ARG A 165 18.43 6.05 -24.82
C ARG A 165 19.47 6.63 -25.78
N GLY A 166 20.68 6.11 -25.73
CA GLY A 166 21.77 6.51 -26.63
C GLY A 166 22.41 7.88 -26.35
N ASP A 167 21.99 8.58 -25.27
CA ASP A 167 22.60 9.84 -24.83
C ASP A 167 23.23 9.63 -23.45
N ASP A 168 24.49 10.01 -23.26
CA ASP A 168 25.17 9.92 -21.97
C ASP A 168 24.81 11.05 -21.00
N ARG A 169 24.23 12.14 -21.50
CA ARG A 169 23.82 13.28 -20.68
C ARG A 169 22.60 12.94 -19.84
N LYS A 170 22.69 13.30 -18.55
CA LYS A 170 21.54 13.32 -17.63
C LYS A 170 20.95 14.73 -17.63
N TYR A 171 19.64 14.81 -17.72
CA TYR A 171 18.88 16.06 -17.66
C TYR A 171 18.14 16.14 -16.35
N VAL A 172 18.03 17.33 -15.76
CA VAL A 172 17.26 17.53 -14.54
C VAL A 172 15.77 17.51 -14.90
N ALA A 173 15.00 16.75 -14.13
CA ALA A 173 13.55 16.69 -14.24
C ALA A 173 12.90 17.25 -12.97
N LYS A 174 11.68 17.77 -13.08
CA LYS A 174 10.86 18.23 -11.96
C LYS A 174 9.56 17.44 -11.90
N VAL A 175 9.17 17.03 -10.70
CA VAL A 175 7.86 16.41 -10.45
C VAL A 175 6.78 17.49 -10.57
N LEU A 176 5.85 17.32 -11.52
CA LEU A 176 4.71 18.22 -11.72
C LEU A 176 3.55 17.86 -10.79
N VAL A 177 3.24 16.57 -10.69
CA VAL A 177 2.14 16.03 -9.90
C VAL A 177 2.39 14.55 -9.60
N ARG A 178 1.90 14.07 -8.46
CA ARG A 178 1.93 12.67 -8.04
C ARG A 178 0.55 12.24 -7.56
N GLY A 179 0.10 11.08 -8.01
CA GLY A 179 -1.03 10.35 -7.45
C GLY A 179 -0.48 9.14 -6.71
N VAL A 180 -0.43 9.24 -5.38
CA VAL A 180 0.15 8.19 -4.52
C VAL A 180 -0.73 6.94 -4.53
N ASP A 181 -2.05 7.15 -4.47
CA ASP A 181 -3.07 6.09 -4.48
C ASP A 181 -3.11 5.25 -5.77
N CYS A 182 -2.74 5.84 -6.91
CA CYS A 182 -2.60 5.13 -8.19
C CYS A 182 -1.16 4.87 -8.62
N ASP A 183 -0.17 5.24 -7.79
CA ASP A 183 1.26 5.11 -8.08
C ASP A 183 1.68 5.69 -9.45
N ILE A 184 1.19 6.88 -9.81
CA ILE A 184 1.56 7.60 -11.02
C ILE A 184 2.19 8.95 -10.67
N ALA A 185 3.25 9.33 -11.37
CA ALA A 185 3.80 10.67 -11.33
C ALA A 185 4.09 11.23 -12.73
N LEU A 186 3.95 12.55 -12.84
CA LEU A 186 4.20 13.30 -14.06
C LEU A 186 5.44 14.16 -13.87
N LEU A 187 6.40 14.07 -14.79
CA LEU A 187 7.63 14.86 -14.75
C LEU A 187 7.71 15.81 -15.94
N SER A 188 8.44 16.91 -15.74
CA SER A 188 8.84 17.85 -16.79
C SER A 188 10.36 17.94 -16.90
N VAL A 189 10.85 18.27 -18.09
CA VAL A 189 12.28 18.54 -18.36
C VAL A 189 12.37 19.86 -19.11
N GLU A 190 13.10 20.82 -18.57
CA GLU A 190 13.21 22.18 -19.14
C GLU A 190 14.13 22.26 -20.36
N SER A 191 15.03 21.30 -20.53
CA SER A 191 16.04 21.33 -21.59
C SER A 191 15.45 20.94 -22.94
N GLU A 192 15.39 21.88 -23.90
CA GLU A 192 14.97 21.62 -25.29
C GLU A 192 15.76 20.50 -25.98
N ASP A 193 17.06 20.37 -25.66
CA ASP A 193 17.91 19.28 -26.17
C ASP A 193 17.35 17.89 -25.84
N PHE A 194 16.70 17.74 -24.67
CA PHE A 194 16.09 16.48 -24.27
C PHE A 194 14.90 16.14 -25.18
N TRP A 195 14.12 17.13 -25.60
CA TRP A 195 12.93 16.92 -26.44
C TRP A 195 13.24 16.90 -27.94
N LYS A 196 14.47 17.20 -28.35
CA LYS A 196 14.85 17.20 -29.77
C LYS A 196 14.70 15.80 -30.39
N GLY A 197 13.84 15.71 -31.40
CA GLY A 197 13.53 14.44 -32.09
C GLY A 197 12.78 13.45 -31.21
N ALA A 198 12.11 13.91 -30.14
CA ALA A 198 11.26 13.07 -29.31
C ALA A 198 9.96 12.72 -30.05
N GLU A 199 9.63 11.43 -30.09
CA GLU A 199 8.35 10.92 -30.58
C GLU A 199 7.58 10.33 -29.39
N PRO A 200 6.56 11.02 -28.85
CA PRO A 200 5.84 10.54 -27.69
C PRO A 200 4.98 9.31 -28.01
N LEU A 201 4.74 8.49 -26.98
CA LEU A 201 3.91 7.30 -27.09
C LEU A 201 2.42 7.67 -27.10
N ARG A 202 1.64 6.92 -27.89
CA ARG A 202 0.18 6.98 -27.85
C ARG A 202 -0.34 5.97 -26.83
N LEU A 203 -1.30 6.40 -26.02
CA LEU A 203 -2.02 5.52 -25.10
C LEU A 203 -3.03 4.68 -25.90
N GLY A 204 -2.99 3.36 -25.74
CA GLY A 204 -3.92 2.42 -26.32
C GLY A 204 -5.13 2.15 -25.43
N HIS A 205 -6.03 1.28 -25.91
CA HIS A 205 -7.19 0.84 -25.13
C HIS A 205 -6.83 -0.28 -24.15
N LEU A 206 -7.72 -0.52 -23.18
CA LEU A 206 -7.58 -1.63 -22.23
C LEU A 206 -7.56 -2.97 -22.99
N PRO A 207 -6.54 -3.83 -22.83
CA PRO A 207 -6.38 -5.07 -23.60
C PRO A 207 -7.40 -6.14 -23.19
N ARG A 208 -7.42 -7.25 -23.91
CA ARG A 208 -8.14 -8.49 -23.57
C ARG A 208 -7.18 -9.52 -23.00
N LEU A 209 -7.73 -10.52 -22.32
CA LEU A 209 -6.94 -11.67 -21.89
C LEU A 209 -6.27 -12.33 -23.10
N GLN A 210 -5.05 -12.82 -22.91
CA GLN A 210 -4.21 -13.44 -23.92
C GLN A 210 -3.61 -12.48 -24.97
N ASP A 211 -3.97 -11.19 -24.98
CA ASP A 211 -3.32 -10.21 -25.84
C ASP A 211 -1.82 -10.13 -25.49
N SER A 212 -0.96 -10.03 -26.50
CA SER A 212 0.48 -9.93 -26.28
C SER A 212 0.84 -8.58 -25.67
N VAL A 213 1.75 -8.62 -24.70
CA VAL A 213 2.29 -7.43 -24.04
C VAL A 213 3.81 -7.44 -24.07
N THR A 214 4.41 -6.27 -24.33
CA THR A 214 5.85 -6.06 -24.23
C THR A 214 6.14 -4.95 -23.24
N VAL A 215 6.84 -5.25 -22.15
CA VAL A 215 7.28 -4.27 -21.14
C VAL A 215 8.68 -3.80 -21.48
N VAL A 216 8.88 -2.49 -21.44
CA VAL A 216 10.16 -1.86 -21.75
C VAL A 216 10.60 -0.98 -20.58
N GLY A 217 11.85 -1.11 -20.17
CA GLY A 217 12.39 -0.33 -19.05
C GLY A 217 13.88 -0.50 -18.86
N TYR A 218 14.40 0.04 -17.76
CA TYR A 218 15.81 0.00 -17.39
C TYR A 218 16.00 -0.78 -16.09
N PRO A 219 16.47 -2.03 -16.15
CA PRO A 219 16.64 -2.84 -14.95
C PRO A 219 17.73 -2.27 -14.05
N LEU A 220 17.63 -2.58 -12.75
CA LEU A 220 18.60 -2.15 -11.75
C LEU A 220 20.04 -2.57 -12.13
N GLY A 221 20.98 -1.64 -12.01
CA GLY A 221 22.42 -1.89 -12.24
C GLY A 221 22.92 -1.76 -13.69
N GLY A 222 22.05 -1.70 -14.70
CA GLY A 222 22.43 -1.51 -16.11
C GLY A 222 21.94 -0.17 -16.69
N ASP A 223 22.70 0.43 -17.61
CA ASP A 223 22.27 1.64 -18.36
C ASP A 223 21.66 1.32 -19.73
N THR A 224 21.52 0.04 -20.05
CA THR A 224 20.89 -0.45 -21.28
C THR A 224 19.42 -0.74 -21.05
N ILE A 225 18.61 -0.48 -22.07
CA ILE A 225 17.18 -0.80 -22.07
C ILE A 225 16.98 -2.32 -22.07
N SER A 226 15.95 -2.78 -21.37
CA SER A 226 15.49 -4.17 -21.31
C SER A 226 14.08 -4.27 -21.87
N VAL A 227 13.80 -5.40 -22.51
CA VAL A 227 12.50 -5.71 -23.08
C VAL A 227 12.08 -7.09 -22.59
N THR A 228 10.90 -7.21 -21.99
CA THR A 228 10.29 -8.49 -21.61
C THR A 228 8.94 -8.63 -22.31
N LYS A 229 8.66 -9.81 -22.86
CA LYS A 229 7.43 -10.09 -23.60
C LYS A 229 6.63 -11.19 -22.91
N GLY A 230 5.32 -11.05 -22.93
CA GLY A 230 4.37 -12.01 -22.37
C GLY A 230 2.97 -11.76 -22.95
N VAL A 231 1.97 -12.14 -22.18
CA VAL A 231 0.55 -11.93 -22.46
C VAL A 231 -0.18 -11.38 -21.23
N VAL A 232 -1.34 -10.79 -21.47
CA VAL A 232 -2.27 -10.41 -20.41
C VAL A 232 -2.91 -11.65 -19.80
N SER A 233 -2.59 -11.93 -18.53
CA SER A 233 -3.06 -13.11 -17.82
C SER A 233 -4.34 -12.87 -17.03
N ARG A 234 -4.54 -11.67 -16.48
CA ARG A 234 -5.74 -11.29 -15.71
C ARG A 234 -6.01 -9.80 -15.78
N ILE A 235 -7.27 -9.41 -15.66
CA ILE A 235 -7.68 -8.02 -15.47
C ILE A 235 -8.64 -8.01 -14.28
N GLU A 236 -8.27 -7.30 -13.22
CA GLU A 236 -9.02 -7.31 -11.96
C GLU A 236 -8.83 -5.99 -11.21
N VAL A 237 -9.69 -5.73 -10.22
CA VAL A 237 -9.42 -4.68 -9.25
C VAL A 237 -8.39 -5.21 -8.25
N THR A 238 -7.24 -4.54 -8.14
CA THR A 238 -6.12 -4.93 -7.30
C THR A 238 -5.80 -3.82 -6.32
N SER A 239 -5.29 -4.18 -5.14
CA SER A 239 -4.75 -3.22 -4.19
C SER A 239 -3.40 -2.69 -4.70
N TYR A 240 -3.28 -1.36 -4.78
CA TYR A 240 -2.04 -0.70 -5.13
C TYR A 240 -1.20 -0.56 -3.86
N ALA A 241 -0.09 -1.30 -3.78
CA ALA A 241 0.69 -1.51 -2.55
C ALA A 241 1.12 -0.21 -1.84
N HIS A 242 1.41 0.85 -2.61
CA HIS A 242 1.85 2.15 -2.09
C HIS A 242 0.70 3.16 -1.92
N GLY A 243 -0.52 2.79 -2.32
CA GLY A 243 -1.60 3.73 -2.57
C GLY A 243 -2.87 3.56 -1.74
N SER A 244 -2.97 2.48 -0.96
CA SER A 244 -4.15 2.14 -0.12
C SER A 244 -5.50 2.02 -0.85
N SER A 245 -5.49 2.13 -2.18
CA SER A 245 -6.67 2.14 -3.03
C SER A 245 -6.73 0.92 -3.93
N ASP A 246 -7.95 0.45 -4.15
CA ASP A 246 -8.27 -0.66 -5.02
C ASP A 246 -8.68 -0.12 -6.39
N LEU A 247 -7.79 -0.26 -7.38
CA LEU A 247 -8.01 0.23 -8.75
C LEU A 247 -7.89 -0.91 -9.75
N LEU A 248 -8.32 -0.67 -10.98
CA LEU A 248 -8.14 -1.65 -12.06
C LEU A 248 -6.64 -1.91 -12.27
N GLY A 249 -6.25 -3.17 -12.35
CA GLY A 249 -4.90 -3.62 -12.66
C GLY A 249 -4.92 -4.67 -13.78
N ILE A 250 -3.87 -4.68 -14.58
CA ILE A 250 -3.62 -5.74 -15.57
C ILE A 250 -2.49 -6.61 -15.02
N GLN A 251 -2.75 -7.91 -14.91
CA GLN A 251 -1.72 -8.90 -14.62
C GLN A 251 -1.16 -9.43 -15.94
N ILE A 252 0.16 -9.59 -15.99
CA ILE A 252 0.90 -10.14 -17.12
C ILE A 252 1.82 -11.27 -16.65
N ASP A 253 2.18 -12.17 -17.57
CA ASP A 253 3.15 -13.25 -17.31
C ASP A 253 4.60 -12.89 -17.75
N ALA A 254 4.81 -11.63 -18.16
CA ALA A 254 6.14 -11.11 -18.40
C ALA A 254 6.81 -10.70 -17.09
N ALA A 255 8.08 -11.08 -16.92
CA ALA A 255 8.87 -10.66 -15.77
C ALA A 255 9.04 -9.13 -15.74
N ILE A 256 8.74 -8.52 -14.60
CA ILE A 256 9.03 -7.11 -14.30
C ILE A 256 10.11 -7.07 -13.23
N ASN A 257 11.31 -6.61 -13.56
CA ASN A 257 12.40 -6.48 -12.59
C ASN A 257 12.42 -5.07 -11.97
N PRO A 258 12.97 -4.91 -10.76
CA PRO A 258 13.23 -3.59 -10.20
C PRO A 258 13.98 -2.70 -11.20
N GLY A 259 13.52 -1.47 -11.36
CA GLY A 259 14.00 -0.51 -12.37
C GLY A 259 13.14 -0.43 -13.63
N ASN A 260 12.43 -1.51 -14.01
CA ASN A 260 11.45 -1.44 -15.11
C ASN A 260 10.15 -0.73 -14.70
N SER A 261 9.88 -0.64 -13.39
CA SER A 261 8.77 0.15 -12.85
C SER A 261 8.81 1.59 -13.39
N GLY A 262 7.65 2.07 -13.81
CA GLY A 262 7.44 3.37 -14.43
C GLY A 262 7.61 3.36 -15.96
N GLY A 263 8.11 2.27 -16.53
CA GLY A 263 8.22 2.06 -17.97
C GLY A 263 6.88 1.67 -18.62
N PRO A 264 6.74 1.80 -19.94
CA PRO A 264 5.51 1.46 -20.65
C PRO A 264 5.37 -0.05 -20.88
N ALA A 265 4.12 -0.51 -20.90
CA ALA A 265 3.72 -1.80 -21.45
C ALA A 265 3.02 -1.58 -22.80
N PHE A 266 3.42 -2.30 -23.85
CA PHE A 266 2.95 -2.12 -25.22
C PHE A 266 2.11 -3.30 -25.72
N ASN A 267 1.12 -3.00 -26.58
CA ASN A 267 0.50 -4.00 -27.46
C ASN A 267 1.36 -4.25 -28.71
N ASP A 268 0.99 -5.24 -29.53
CA ASP A 268 1.70 -5.56 -30.78
C ASP A 268 1.61 -4.44 -31.84
N GLN A 269 0.75 -3.43 -31.65
CA GLN A 269 0.63 -2.24 -32.50
C GLN A 269 1.56 -1.09 -32.07
N GLY A 270 2.32 -1.25 -30.99
CA GLY A 270 3.22 -0.24 -30.44
C GLY A 270 2.52 0.87 -29.65
N GLU A 271 1.27 0.67 -29.23
CA GLU A 271 0.55 1.58 -28.34
C GLU A 271 0.78 1.19 -26.89
N CYS A 272 0.93 2.18 -26.01
CA CYS A 272 1.12 1.97 -24.58
C CYS A 272 -0.22 1.59 -23.94
N ILE A 273 -0.35 0.36 -23.42
CA ILE A 273 -1.53 -0.14 -22.71
C ILE A 273 -1.47 0.09 -21.19
N GLY A 274 -0.37 0.65 -20.68
CA GLY A 274 -0.25 1.03 -19.29
C GLY A 274 1.20 1.22 -18.80
N VAL A 275 1.34 1.46 -17.50
CA VAL A 275 2.63 1.64 -16.82
C VAL A 275 2.98 0.37 -16.06
N ALA A 276 4.15 -0.20 -16.31
CA ALA A 276 4.64 -1.33 -15.55
C ALA A 276 4.85 -0.91 -14.09
N PHE A 277 4.31 -1.67 -13.15
CA PHE A 277 4.54 -1.45 -11.72
C PHE A 277 4.69 -2.79 -11.00
N GLN A 278 5.44 -2.78 -9.92
CA GLN A 278 5.70 -3.97 -9.13
C GLN A 278 4.85 -3.93 -7.86
N VAL A 279 3.96 -4.90 -7.70
CA VAL A 279 3.26 -5.14 -6.42
C VAL A 279 4.18 -5.96 -5.51
N TYR A 280 4.05 -5.78 -4.19
CA TYR A 280 4.76 -6.52 -3.16
C TYR A 280 4.69 -8.03 -3.44
N ARG A 281 5.86 -8.67 -3.58
CA ARG A 281 5.98 -10.11 -3.88
C ARG A 281 5.87 -10.91 -2.59
N SER A 282 5.08 -11.98 -2.60
CA SER A 282 5.38 -13.12 -1.76
C SER A 282 6.56 -13.87 -2.38
N GLU A 283 7.51 -14.35 -1.57
CA GLU A 283 8.69 -15.11 -2.05
C GLU A 283 8.31 -16.39 -2.85
N GLU A 284 7.04 -16.79 -2.81
CA GLU A 284 6.50 -17.99 -3.45
C GLU A 284 5.91 -17.76 -4.87
N THR A 285 5.87 -16.51 -5.37
CA THR A 285 5.28 -16.21 -6.69
C THR A 285 6.32 -15.71 -7.71
N GLU A 286 6.63 -16.54 -8.71
CA GLU A 286 7.49 -16.20 -9.84
C GLU A 286 6.65 -15.76 -11.06
N ASN A 287 7.21 -14.86 -11.89
CA ASN A 287 6.66 -14.44 -13.20
C ASN A 287 5.26 -13.80 -13.19
N ILE A 288 4.91 -13.07 -12.13
CA ILE A 288 3.72 -12.21 -12.11
C ILE A 288 4.15 -10.75 -12.19
N GLY A 289 3.75 -10.08 -13.27
CA GLY A 289 3.90 -8.64 -13.43
C GLY A 289 2.55 -7.93 -13.34
N TYR A 290 2.55 -6.67 -12.92
CA TYR A 290 1.36 -5.83 -12.92
C TYR A 290 1.59 -4.59 -13.78
N VAL A 291 0.51 -4.11 -14.40
CA VAL A 291 0.48 -2.93 -15.25
C VAL A 291 -0.70 -2.06 -14.84
N ILE A 292 -0.42 -0.77 -14.59
CA ILE A 292 -1.40 0.27 -14.34
C ILE A 292 -2.05 0.59 -15.68
N PRO A 293 -3.33 0.27 -15.90
CA PRO A 293 -3.95 0.36 -17.22
C PRO A 293 -4.12 1.80 -17.69
N THR A 294 -4.23 1.99 -19.01
CA THR A 294 -4.50 3.32 -19.59
C THR A 294 -5.77 3.98 -19.07
N THR A 295 -6.75 3.24 -18.58
CA THR A 295 -7.96 3.83 -17.96
C THR A 295 -7.63 4.57 -16.65
N VAL A 296 -6.73 4.01 -15.83
CA VAL A 296 -6.24 4.65 -14.60
C VAL A 296 -5.35 5.84 -14.96
N VAL A 297 -4.42 5.67 -15.91
CA VAL A 297 -3.57 6.76 -16.43
C VAL A 297 -4.41 7.92 -16.97
N SER A 298 -5.43 7.63 -17.77
CA SER A 298 -6.28 8.66 -18.39
C SER A 298 -7.10 9.42 -17.34
N HIS A 299 -7.58 8.73 -16.31
CA HIS A 299 -8.26 9.35 -15.19
C HIS A 299 -7.32 10.31 -14.45
N PHE A 300 -6.12 9.88 -14.09
CA PHE A 300 -5.09 10.72 -13.46
C PHE A 300 -4.76 11.97 -14.29
N LEU A 301 -4.53 11.80 -15.60
CA LEU A 301 -4.22 12.93 -16.49
C LEU A 301 -5.38 13.91 -16.59
N THR A 302 -6.61 13.41 -16.76
CA THR A 302 -7.82 14.23 -16.85
C THR A 302 -8.08 14.99 -15.54
N ASP A 303 -7.86 14.34 -14.40
CA ASP A 303 -7.99 14.96 -13.08
C ASP A 303 -7.01 16.14 -12.93
N TYR A 304 -5.73 15.90 -13.24
CA TYR A 304 -4.72 16.94 -13.22
C TYR A 304 -5.02 18.09 -14.18
N GLU A 305 -5.48 17.80 -15.40
CA GLU A 305 -5.85 18.83 -16.38
C GLU A 305 -7.03 19.70 -15.93
N ARG A 306 -8.02 19.11 -15.25
CA ARG A 306 -9.20 19.83 -14.75
C ARG A 306 -8.89 20.70 -13.54
N ASN A 307 -8.01 20.22 -12.65
CA ASN A 307 -7.86 20.78 -11.31
C ASN A 307 -6.50 21.44 -11.06
N ALA A 308 -5.54 21.30 -11.99
CA ALA A 308 -4.13 21.68 -11.85
C ALA A 308 -3.41 21.04 -10.65
N LYS A 309 -4.04 20.04 -10.03
CA LYS A 309 -3.54 19.22 -8.92
C LYS A 309 -4.24 17.87 -8.96
N TYR A 310 -3.67 16.90 -8.28
CA TYR A 310 -4.31 15.61 -8.10
C TYR A 310 -5.37 15.68 -7.00
N THR A 311 -6.56 15.13 -7.26
CA THR A 311 -7.70 15.10 -6.33
C THR A 311 -8.05 13.69 -5.84
N GLY A 312 -7.41 12.64 -6.37
CA GLY A 312 -7.58 11.28 -5.87
C GLY A 312 -8.72 10.49 -6.51
N TYR A 313 -8.74 9.18 -6.25
CA TYR A 313 -9.87 8.34 -6.60
C TYR A 313 -10.96 8.42 -5.53
N PRO A 314 -12.22 8.63 -5.92
CA PRO A 314 -13.29 8.71 -4.95
C PRO A 314 -13.67 7.31 -4.44
N CYS A 315 -14.28 7.27 -3.25
CA CYS A 315 -14.88 6.08 -2.68
C CYS A 315 -16.34 6.35 -2.27
N LEU A 316 -17.12 5.29 -2.07
CA LEU A 316 -18.49 5.40 -1.57
C LEU A 316 -18.56 5.56 -0.04
N GLY A 317 -17.49 5.20 0.69
CA GLY A 317 -17.46 5.28 2.16
C GLY A 317 -18.38 4.26 2.86
N VAL A 318 -18.48 3.03 2.33
CA VAL A 318 -19.31 1.96 2.92
C VAL A 318 -18.56 0.65 3.05
N LEU A 319 -18.86 -0.08 4.12
CA LEU A 319 -18.44 -1.46 4.31
C LEU A 319 -19.57 -2.40 3.86
N LEU A 320 -19.24 -3.36 3.00
CA LEU A 320 -20.21 -4.21 2.31
C LEU A 320 -20.09 -5.68 2.73
N GLN A 321 -21.21 -6.38 2.73
CA GLN A 321 -21.31 -7.83 2.90
C GLN A 321 -22.02 -8.46 1.69
N LYS A 322 -21.45 -9.57 1.21
CA LYS A 322 -22.05 -10.37 0.13
C LYS A 322 -23.32 -11.07 0.57
N LEU A 323 -24.21 -11.31 -0.39
CA LEU A 323 -25.53 -11.89 -0.16
C LEU A 323 -25.70 -13.27 -0.81
N GLU A 324 -24.67 -14.12 -0.78
CA GLU A 324 -24.71 -15.49 -1.31
C GLU A 324 -25.78 -16.38 -0.66
N ASN A 325 -25.92 -16.23 0.66
CA ASN A 325 -26.80 -17.06 1.47
C ASN A 325 -28.29 -16.76 1.17
N PRO A 326 -29.07 -17.75 0.70
CA PRO A 326 -30.49 -17.54 0.37
C PRO A 326 -31.34 -17.07 1.55
N ALA A 327 -31.10 -17.59 2.77
CA ALA A 327 -31.85 -17.21 3.96
C ALA A 327 -31.57 -15.75 4.38
N LEU A 328 -30.33 -15.27 4.20
CA LEU A 328 -29.99 -13.87 4.42
C LEU A 328 -30.77 -12.95 3.46
N ARG A 329 -30.84 -13.31 2.18
CA ARG A 329 -31.62 -12.55 1.17
C ARG A 329 -33.10 -12.53 1.48
N GLU A 330 -33.67 -13.68 1.82
CA GLU A 330 -35.09 -13.81 2.15
C GLU A 330 -35.45 -12.96 3.37
N CYS A 331 -34.61 -12.99 4.42
CA CYS A 331 -34.76 -12.16 5.61
C CYS A 331 -34.75 -10.65 5.28
N LEU A 332 -33.86 -10.23 4.38
CA LEU A 332 -33.74 -8.85 3.90
C LEU A 332 -34.77 -8.48 2.82
N LYS A 333 -35.63 -9.44 2.41
CA LYS A 333 -36.64 -9.28 1.35
C LYS A 333 -36.04 -8.88 0.00
N VAL A 334 -34.87 -9.41 -0.33
CA VAL A 334 -34.23 -9.22 -1.64
C VAL A 334 -34.85 -10.21 -2.64
N PRO A 335 -35.48 -9.75 -3.73
CA PRO A 335 -36.30 -10.59 -4.60
C PRO A 335 -35.48 -11.52 -5.52
N THR A 336 -34.24 -11.15 -5.81
CA THR A 336 -33.37 -11.81 -6.80
C THR A 336 -31.99 -12.11 -6.21
N ASN A 337 -31.15 -12.83 -6.98
CA ASN A 337 -29.75 -13.10 -6.63
C ASN A 337 -28.85 -11.88 -6.93
N GLU A 338 -29.20 -10.73 -6.34
CA GLU A 338 -28.54 -9.45 -6.56
C GLU A 338 -28.28 -8.71 -5.23
N GLY A 339 -27.37 -7.75 -5.30
CA GLY A 339 -27.10 -6.77 -4.27
C GLY A 339 -26.12 -7.16 -3.18
N VAL A 340 -25.66 -6.14 -2.46
CA VAL A 340 -24.72 -6.24 -1.34
C VAL A 340 -25.24 -5.44 -0.15
N LEU A 341 -25.08 -5.99 1.05
CA LEU A 341 -25.57 -5.41 2.30
C LEU A 341 -24.58 -4.36 2.84
N VAL A 342 -25.10 -3.19 3.18
CA VAL A 342 -24.35 -2.14 3.89
C VAL A 342 -24.24 -2.51 5.37
N ARG A 343 -23.02 -2.79 5.82
CA ARG A 343 -22.70 -3.12 7.21
C ARG A 343 -22.35 -1.89 8.04
N ARG A 344 -21.66 -0.92 7.45
CA ARG A 344 -21.20 0.30 8.10
C ARG A 344 -21.06 1.40 7.06
N VAL A 345 -21.26 2.64 7.47
CA VAL A 345 -21.04 3.84 6.64
C VAL A 345 -20.01 4.72 7.33
N GLU A 346 -19.05 5.24 6.57
CA GLU A 346 -18.01 6.14 7.09
C GLU A 346 -18.61 7.51 7.42
N PRO A 347 -18.44 8.02 8.66
CA PRO A 347 -19.05 9.29 9.08
C PRO A 347 -18.66 10.50 8.23
N THR A 348 -17.43 10.50 7.70
CA THR A 348 -16.89 11.58 6.85
C THR A 348 -17.36 11.52 5.40
N SER A 349 -18.05 10.46 4.99
CA SER A 349 -18.59 10.29 3.65
C SER A 349 -19.98 10.90 3.50
N ASP A 350 -20.35 11.31 2.29
CA ASP A 350 -21.71 11.80 1.98
C ASP A 350 -22.76 10.69 2.12
N ALA A 351 -22.34 9.43 1.94
CA ALA A 351 -23.18 8.27 2.12
C ALA A 351 -23.79 8.20 3.52
N SER A 352 -23.12 8.71 4.57
CA SER A 352 -23.63 8.70 5.95
C SER A 352 -24.96 9.46 6.12
N LYS A 353 -25.22 10.45 5.24
CA LYS A 353 -26.45 11.26 5.25
C LYS A 353 -27.61 10.56 4.55
N VAL A 354 -27.33 9.51 3.77
CA VAL A 354 -28.25 8.95 2.78
C VAL A 354 -28.48 7.44 3.00
N LEU A 355 -27.40 6.68 3.08
CA LEU A 355 -27.38 5.24 3.32
C LEU A 355 -27.40 4.92 4.81
N LYS A 356 -27.87 3.72 5.14
CA LYS A 356 -27.98 3.22 6.51
C LYS A 356 -27.49 1.78 6.58
N GLU A 357 -27.04 1.37 7.75
CA GLU A 357 -26.80 -0.04 8.04
C GLU A 357 -28.09 -0.85 7.79
N GLY A 358 -27.96 -1.99 7.13
CA GLY A 358 -29.10 -2.81 6.73
C GLY A 358 -29.64 -2.53 5.32
N ASP A 359 -29.21 -1.45 4.67
CA ASP A 359 -29.56 -1.22 3.26
C ASP A 359 -28.89 -2.25 2.35
N VAL A 360 -29.58 -2.69 1.30
CA VAL A 360 -29.00 -3.53 0.25
C VAL A 360 -28.84 -2.70 -1.01
N ILE A 361 -27.61 -2.47 -1.46
CA ILE A 361 -27.33 -1.79 -2.74
C ILE A 361 -27.53 -2.80 -3.86
N VAL A 362 -28.48 -2.54 -4.75
CA VAL A 362 -28.84 -3.42 -5.88
C VAL A 362 -28.44 -2.86 -7.25
N SER A 363 -28.23 -1.55 -7.37
CA SER A 363 -27.71 -0.95 -8.60
C SER A 363 -26.88 0.32 -8.34
N PHE A 364 -26.00 0.64 -9.29
CA PHE A 364 -25.18 1.84 -9.33
C PHE A 364 -25.24 2.42 -10.75
N ASP A 365 -25.72 3.65 -10.92
CA ASP A 365 -25.98 4.28 -12.22
C ASP A 365 -26.71 3.31 -13.18
N ASP A 366 -27.82 2.73 -12.68
CA ASP A 366 -28.66 1.71 -13.33
C ASP A 366 -27.97 0.38 -13.69
N LEU A 367 -26.68 0.19 -13.39
CA LEU A 367 -25.98 -1.09 -13.50
C LEU A 367 -26.26 -1.97 -12.28
N ARG A 368 -26.76 -3.19 -12.51
CA ARG A 368 -27.09 -4.12 -11.42
C ARG A 368 -25.85 -4.70 -10.76
N VAL A 369 -25.87 -4.71 -9.44
CA VAL A 369 -24.86 -5.33 -8.58
C VAL A 369 -25.31 -6.75 -8.24
N GLY A 370 -24.47 -7.76 -8.50
CA GLY A 370 -24.74 -9.15 -8.14
C GLY A 370 -24.45 -9.43 -6.65
N CYS A 371 -24.90 -10.58 -6.13
CA CYS A 371 -24.68 -10.96 -4.73
C CYS A 371 -23.21 -11.03 -4.28
N GLU A 372 -22.31 -11.26 -5.24
CA GLU A 372 -20.86 -11.26 -5.03
C GLU A 372 -20.23 -9.87 -4.93
N GLY A 373 -21.03 -8.81 -5.09
CA GLY A 373 -20.49 -7.46 -5.26
C GLY A 373 -19.81 -7.27 -6.62
N THR A 374 -20.24 -8.01 -7.65
CA THR A 374 -19.73 -7.87 -9.02
C THR A 374 -20.76 -7.20 -9.93
N VAL A 375 -20.29 -6.50 -10.96
CA VAL A 375 -21.09 -5.84 -11.98
C VAL A 375 -20.69 -6.33 -13.38
N PRO A 376 -21.56 -6.21 -14.39
CA PRO A 376 -21.15 -6.41 -15.79
C PRO A 376 -20.01 -5.46 -16.16
N PHE A 377 -18.97 -5.98 -16.82
CA PHE A 377 -17.79 -5.19 -17.18
C PHE A 377 -17.67 -4.99 -18.69
N ARG A 378 -17.50 -6.12 -19.40
CA ARG A 378 -17.41 -6.21 -20.86
C ARG A 378 -18.41 -7.27 -21.32
N SER A 379 -18.31 -7.70 -22.58
CA SER A 379 -19.24 -8.64 -23.23
C SER A 379 -19.69 -9.80 -22.34
N SER A 380 -18.76 -10.59 -21.80
CA SER A 380 -19.05 -11.78 -20.97
C SER A 380 -18.32 -11.77 -19.63
N GLU A 381 -17.74 -10.63 -19.25
CA GLU A 381 -16.89 -10.50 -18.07
C GLU A 381 -17.63 -9.75 -16.96
N ARG A 382 -17.34 -10.11 -15.72
CA ARG A 382 -17.80 -9.41 -14.52
C ARG A 382 -16.60 -8.86 -13.76
N ILE A 383 -16.76 -7.71 -13.13
CA ILE A 383 -15.72 -7.07 -12.34
C ILE A 383 -16.27 -6.65 -10.97
N ALA A 384 -15.40 -6.45 -9.99
CA ALA A 384 -15.79 -5.92 -8.70
C ALA A 384 -16.51 -4.56 -8.85
N PHE A 385 -17.59 -4.38 -8.10
CA PHE A 385 -18.39 -3.15 -8.04
C PHE A 385 -17.54 -1.89 -7.81
N ARG A 386 -16.44 -2.02 -7.04
CA ARG A 386 -15.46 -0.95 -6.78
C ARG A 386 -14.91 -0.30 -8.06
N TYR A 387 -14.83 -1.04 -9.16
CA TYR A 387 -14.41 -0.51 -10.46
C TYR A 387 -15.28 0.66 -10.93
N LEU A 388 -16.61 0.58 -10.79
CA LEU A 388 -17.50 1.66 -11.24
C LEU A 388 -17.29 2.94 -10.43
N ILE A 389 -17.02 2.79 -9.14
CA ILE A 389 -16.73 3.91 -8.23
C ILE A 389 -15.43 4.58 -8.64
N SER A 390 -14.36 3.81 -8.91
CA SER A 390 -13.05 4.35 -9.25
C SER A 390 -12.96 4.95 -10.66
N GLN A 391 -13.95 4.75 -11.53
CA GLN A 391 -14.03 5.48 -12.79
C GLN A 391 -14.59 6.91 -12.65
N LYS A 392 -15.14 7.27 -11.49
CA LYS A 392 -15.67 8.61 -11.19
C LYS A 392 -14.58 9.54 -10.70
N PHE A 393 -14.85 10.84 -10.72
CA PHE A 393 -13.98 11.88 -10.14
C PHE A 393 -14.50 12.35 -8.78
N ALA A 394 -13.61 12.94 -7.97
CA ALA A 394 -14.00 13.56 -6.72
C ALA A 394 -15.06 14.66 -6.95
N GLY A 395 -16.18 14.56 -6.22
CA GLY A 395 -17.33 15.46 -6.35
C GLY A 395 -18.42 14.98 -7.30
N ASP A 396 -18.21 13.89 -8.05
CA ASP A 396 -19.26 13.31 -8.88
C ASP A 396 -20.44 12.80 -8.03
N ILE A 397 -21.65 12.93 -8.57
CA ILE A 397 -22.88 12.41 -7.96
C ILE A 397 -23.27 11.13 -8.68
N VAL A 398 -23.58 10.09 -7.92
CA VAL A 398 -24.01 8.79 -8.46
C VAL A 398 -25.38 8.41 -7.94
N GLU A 399 -26.14 7.68 -8.75
CA GLU A 399 -27.45 7.16 -8.36
C GLU A 399 -27.33 5.70 -7.91
N LEU A 400 -27.78 5.42 -6.69
CA LEU A 400 -27.84 4.07 -6.13
C LEU A 400 -29.28 3.59 -6.07
N GLY A 401 -29.53 2.40 -6.61
CA GLY A 401 -30.74 1.64 -6.30
C GLY A 401 -30.49 0.82 -5.04
N ILE A 402 -31.35 0.98 -4.04
CA ILE A 402 -31.26 0.27 -2.76
C ILE A 402 -32.57 -0.43 -2.42
N ILE A 403 -32.50 -1.45 -1.56
CA ILE A 403 -33.64 -2.01 -0.86
C ILE A 403 -33.50 -1.65 0.62
N ARG A 404 -34.52 -0.98 1.17
CA ARG A 404 -34.58 -0.61 2.59
C ARG A 404 -35.89 -1.10 3.18
N ALA A 405 -35.82 -1.95 4.21
CA ALA A 405 -36.99 -2.60 4.82
C ALA A 405 -37.88 -3.39 3.82
N GLY A 406 -37.29 -3.87 2.72
CA GLY A 406 -37.99 -4.56 1.62
C GLY A 406 -38.59 -3.66 0.55
N GLU A 407 -38.45 -2.34 0.66
CA GLU A 407 -38.92 -1.38 -0.34
C GLU A 407 -37.75 -0.92 -1.24
N PRO A 408 -37.91 -0.97 -2.58
CA PRO A 408 -36.92 -0.40 -3.48
C PRO A 408 -36.93 1.13 -3.41
N LYS A 409 -35.75 1.75 -3.34
CA LYS A 409 -35.55 3.21 -3.32
C LYS A 409 -34.39 3.59 -4.23
N LYS A 410 -34.44 4.79 -4.79
CA LYS A 410 -33.31 5.43 -5.48
C LYS A 410 -32.79 6.56 -4.61
N VAL A 411 -31.48 6.65 -4.48
CA VAL A 411 -30.80 7.69 -3.70
C VAL A 411 -29.60 8.21 -4.45
N GLN A 412 -29.21 9.45 -4.19
CA GLN A 412 -28.01 10.06 -4.77
C GLN A 412 -26.96 10.26 -3.70
N VAL A 413 -25.69 10.02 -4.06
CA VAL A 413 -24.55 10.17 -3.16
C VAL A 413 -23.43 10.90 -3.87
N VAL A 414 -22.83 11.90 -3.21
CA VAL A 414 -21.62 12.56 -3.69
C VAL A 414 -20.41 11.70 -3.33
N LEU A 415 -19.58 11.37 -4.31
CA LEU A 415 -18.37 10.60 -4.10
C LEU A 415 -17.17 11.50 -3.78
N ARG A 416 -16.37 11.13 -2.79
CA ARG A 416 -15.15 11.84 -2.40
C ARG A 416 -14.03 10.83 -2.11
N PRO A 417 -12.75 11.24 -2.22
CA PRO A 417 -11.64 10.43 -1.76
C PRO A 417 -11.82 10.04 -0.29
N ARG A 418 -11.29 8.86 0.06
CA ARG A 418 -11.41 8.34 1.42
C ARG A 418 -10.66 9.22 2.41
N VAL A 419 -11.26 9.45 3.59
CA VAL A 419 -10.61 10.17 4.69
C VAL A 419 -10.01 9.15 5.64
N HIS A 420 -8.69 8.97 5.54
CA HIS A 420 -7.95 8.05 6.40
C HIS A 420 -7.68 8.69 7.76
N LEU A 421 -8.06 8.02 8.85
CA LEU A 421 -7.71 8.42 10.21
C LEU A 421 -6.21 8.27 10.48
N VAL A 422 -5.64 7.17 9.97
CA VAL A 422 -4.20 6.91 9.92
C VAL A 422 -3.80 6.90 8.45
N PRO A 423 -3.09 7.94 7.97
CA PRO A 423 -2.77 8.07 6.56
C PRO A 423 -1.62 7.14 6.13
N TYR A 424 -1.71 6.62 4.90
CA TYR A 424 -0.66 5.79 4.27
C TYR A 424 0.51 6.59 3.72
N HIS A 425 0.30 7.88 3.47
CA HIS A 425 1.32 8.80 3.02
C HIS A 425 1.11 10.16 3.69
N ILE A 426 2.20 10.87 3.91
CA ILE A 426 2.17 12.28 4.30
C ILE A 426 2.43 13.09 3.03
N ASP A 427 1.64 14.13 2.75
CA ASP A 427 1.56 14.89 1.48
C ASP A 427 2.88 15.59 1.05
N GLY A 428 3.95 14.82 0.84
CA GLY A 428 5.25 15.27 0.35
C GLY A 428 6.08 16.11 1.32
N GLY A 429 5.74 16.17 2.61
CA GLY A 429 6.35 17.06 3.60
C GLY A 429 7.08 16.35 4.76
N GLN A 430 7.46 17.14 5.77
CA GLN A 430 7.86 16.61 7.07
C GLN A 430 6.61 16.29 7.90
N PRO A 431 6.61 15.19 8.69
CA PRO A 431 5.56 14.92 9.66
C PRO A 431 5.46 16.05 10.69
N SER A 432 4.22 16.39 11.06
CA SER A 432 3.95 17.40 12.09
C SER A 432 4.42 16.89 13.45
N TYR A 433 5.03 17.76 14.26
CA TYR A 433 5.41 17.40 15.63
C TYR A 433 5.41 18.60 16.56
N ILE A 434 5.19 18.36 17.86
CA ILE A 434 5.36 19.35 18.92
C ILE A 434 6.02 18.72 20.15
N ILE A 435 6.96 19.44 20.76
CA ILE A 435 7.72 19.02 21.93
C ILE A 435 7.39 19.92 23.11
N ILE A 436 6.92 19.34 24.22
CA ILE A 436 6.62 20.08 25.46
C ILE A 436 7.28 19.39 26.63
N ALA A 437 8.21 20.08 27.30
CA ALA A 437 8.94 19.52 28.44
C ALA A 437 9.56 18.14 28.13
N GLY A 438 10.03 17.96 26.90
CA GLY A 438 10.64 16.72 26.41
C GLY A 438 9.66 15.65 25.90
N LEU A 439 8.36 15.81 26.14
CA LEU A 439 7.32 14.96 25.55
C LEU A 439 7.15 15.29 24.07
N VAL A 440 7.31 14.30 23.18
CA VAL A 440 7.26 14.48 21.73
C VAL A 440 5.94 13.95 21.18
N PHE A 441 5.10 14.84 20.66
CA PHE A 441 3.82 14.47 20.07
C PHE A 441 3.88 14.50 18.54
N THR A 442 3.32 13.47 17.91
CA THR A 442 3.21 13.33 16.44
C THR A 442 1.88 12.64 16.07
N PRO A 443 1.29 12.88 14.89
CA PRO A 443 0.19 12.08 14.40
C PRO A 443 0.65 10.66 14.05
N LEU A 444 -0.15 9.67 14.42
CA LEU A 444 0.04 8.30 13.93
C LEU A 444 -0.15 8.24 12.41
N SER A 445 0.77 7.58 11.72
CA SER A 445 0.72 7.34 10.28
C SER A 445 1.29 5.96 9.97
N GLU A 446 0.95 5.39 8.80
CA GLU A 446 1.50 4.09 8.40
C GLU A 446 3.03 4.11 8.26
N PRO A 447 3.67 5.14 7.67
CA PRO A 447 5.13 5.19 7.64
C PRO A 447 5.78 5.18 9.02
N LEU A 448 5.13 5.78 10.03
CA LEU A 448 5.61 5.71 11.43
C LEU A 448 5.48 4.29 11.99
N ILE A 449 4.35 3.60 11.73
CA ILE A 449 4.15 2.21 12.17
C ILE A 449 5.19 1.28 11.54
N GLU A 450 5.50 1.49 10.25
CA GLU A 450 6.50 0.72 9.52
C GLU A 450 7.93 0.95 10.07
N GLU A 451 8.29 2.20 10.39
CA GLU A 451 9.61 2.54 10.94
C GLU A 451 9.82 2.00 12.37
N GLU A 452 8.78 2.10 13.22
CA GLU A 452 8.82 1.65 14.62
C GLU A 452 8.75 0.13 14.78
N CYS A 453 8.31 -0.59 13.75
CA CYS A 453 7.88 -1.99 13.77
C CYS A 453 6.61 -2.23 14.60
N GLU A 454 5.77 -3.18 14.18
CA GLU A 454 4.47 -3.44 14.84
C GLU A 454 4.62 -3.86 16.31
N ASP A 455 5.72 -4.51 16.70
CA ASP A 455 5.95 -5.00 18.06
C ASP A 455 6.05 -3.89 19.12
N THR A 456 6.51 -2.69 18.74
CA THR A 456 6.76 -1.56 19.68
C THR A 456 5.55 -0.61 19.80
N ILE A 457 4.65 -0.63 18.82
CA ILE A 457 3.45 0.22 18.77
C ILE A 457 2.39 -0.23 19.77
N GLY A 458 2.30 -1.54 20.00
CA GLY A 458 1.31 -2.14 20.88
C GLY A 458 -0.05 -2.38 20.23
N LEU A 459 -0.73 -3.45 20.70
CA LEU A 459 -1.92 -3.98 20.06
C LEU A 459 -3.10 -2.99 19.98
N LYS A 460 -3.28 -2.12 20.98
CA LYS A 460 -4.40 -1.15 21.02
C LYS A 460 -4.29 -0.15 19.88
N LEU A 461 -3.08 0.39 19.70
CA LEU A 461 -2.82 1.43 18.73
C LEU A 461 -2.83 0.86 17.31
N LEU A 462 -2.29 -0.35 17.11
CA LEU A 462 -2.45 -1.10 15.85
C LEU A 462 -3.92 -1.40 15.54
N THR A 463 -4.71 -1.86 16.52
CA THR A 463 -6.14 -2.13 16.32
C THR A 463 -6.87 -0.86 15.88
N LYS A 464 -6.55 0.29 16.48
CA LYS A 464 -7.09 1.58 16.06
C LYS A 464 -6.67 1.94 14.64
N ALA A 465 -5.39 1.78 14.30
CA ALA A 465 -4.88 2.07 12.96
C ALA A 465 -5.57 1.24 11.87
N ARG A 466 -5.84 -0.04 12.13
CA ARG A 466 -6.44 -0.96 11.15
C ARG A 466 -7.96 -0.86 11.03
N TYR A 467 -8.68 -0.57 12.11
CA TYR A 467 -10.15 -0.71 12.16
C TYR A 467 -10.92 0.57 12.47
N SER A 468 -10.28 1.60 13.01
CA SER A 468 -10.94 2.88 13.29
C SER A 468 -11.08 3.71 12.03
N VAL A 469 -12.18 4.45 11.94
CA VAL A 469 -12.46 5.37 10.84
C VAL A 469 -12.57 6.78 11.40
N ALA A 470 -12.23 7.78 10.59
CA ALA A 470 -12.40 9.17 10.99
C ALA A 470 -13.88 9.48 11.23
N ARG A 471 -14.16 10.10 12.37
CA ARG A 471 -15.48 10.61 12.80
C ARG A 471 -15.77 11.96 12.16
N PHE A 472 -14.74 12.79 12.00
CA PHE A 472 -14.83 14.09 11.32
C PHE A 472 -13.58 14.34 10.48
N ARG A 473 -13.67 15.28 9.54
CA ARG A 473 -12.57 15.60 8.65
C ARG A 473 -11.43 16.28 9.43
N GLY A 474 -10.21 15.79 9.24
CA GLY A 474 -9.02 16.30 9.93
C GLY A 474 -8.85 15.76 11.35
N GLU A 475 -9.60 14.73 11.74
CA GLU A 475 -9.31 13.96 12.94
C GLU A 475 -7.98 13.22 12.79
N GLN A 476 -7.19 13.19 13.86
CA GLN A 476 -5.94 12.42 13.93
C GLN A 476 -5.81 11.71 15.27
N ILE A 477 -5.16 10.55 15.25
CA ILE A 477 -4.65 9.91 16.47
C ILE A 477 -3.31 10.58 16.80
N VAL A 478 -3.29 11.43 17.83
CA VAL A 478 -2.05 12.05 18.32
C VAL A 478 -1.43 11.13 19.35
N ILE A 479 -0.15 10.82 19.18
CA ILE A 479 0.58 9.94 20.09
C ILE A 479 1.75 10.69 20.71
N LEU A 480 2.12 10.27 21.92
CA LEU A 480 3.46 10.51 22.46
C LEU A 480 4.40 9.49 21.83
N SER A 481 5.26 9.97 20.93
CA SER A 481 6.25 9.16 20.23
C SER A 481 7.55 9.06 21.03
N GLN A 482 8.37 8.06 20.69
CA GLN A 482 9.71 7.91 21.22
C GLN A 482 10.67 8.93 20.60
N ALA A 483 11.54 9.52 21.42
CA ALA A 483 12.43 10.59 20.97
C ALA A 483 13.92 10.17 20.91
N SER A 484 14.28 9.04 21.54
CA SER A 484 15.55 8.32 21.36
C SER A 484 15.50 7.00 22.16
N HIS A 485 15.94 5.86 21.58
CA HIS A 485 16.12 4.58 22.29
C HIS A 485 15.00 4.20 23.28
N ASN A 486 13.74 4.32 22.85
CA ASN A 486 12.49 4.01 23.58
C ASN A 486 11.98 5.03 24.62
N ASP A 487 12.64 6.19 24.78
CA ASP A 487 12.32 7.11 25.86
C ASP A 487 11.93 8.53 25.39
N VAL A 488 11.18 9.20 26.26
CA VAL A 488 10.96 10.67 26.26
C VAL A 488 12.32 11.37 26.37
N LEU A 489 12.42 12.62 25.87
CA LEU A 489 13.63 13.44 26.06
C LEU A 489 13.82 13.79 27.55
N ALA A 490 14.49 12.91 28.28
CA ALA A 490 14.66 12.95 29.72
C ALA A 490 15.18 14.30 30.23
N ASN A 491 14.48 14.86 31.21
CA ASN A 491 14.81 16.13 31.84
C ASN A 491 14.20 16.21 33.25
N GLU A 492 14.71 17.08 34.10
CA GLU A 492 14.20 17.27 35.47
C GLU A 492 12.69 17.57 35.51
N VAL A 493 12.15 18.21 34.47
CA VAL A 493 10.73 18.55 34.40
C VAL A 493 9.80 17.36 34.10
N ASN A 494 10.32 16.26 33.55
CA ASN A 494 9.53 15.09 33.14
C ASN A 494 9.90 13.81 33.89
N ILE A 495 10.51 13.95 35.08
CA ILE A 495 10.87 12.82 35.94
C ILE A 495 9.67 11.92 36.20
N GLY A 496 9.83 10.62 35.96
CA GLY A 496 8.80 9.58 36.10
C GLY A 496 7.99 9.32 34.82
N TYR A 497 8.26 10.04 33.74
CA TYR A 497 7.61 9.88 32.43
C TYR A 497 8.56 9.37 31.34
N GLU A 498 9.79 9.00 31.69
CA GLU A 498 10.88 8.70 30.75
C GLU A 498 10.54 7.51 29.85
N ASP A 499 10.02 6.43 30.43
CA ASP A 499 9.73 5.17 29.72
C ASP A 499 8.41 5.18 28.91
N MET A 500 7.76 6.35 28.78
CA MET A 500 6.50 6.46 28.06
C MET A 500 6.72 6.52 26.55
N ASN A 501 6.22 5.53 25.81
CA ASN A 501 6.28 5.49 24.35
C ASN A 501 4.96 5.03 23.71
N ASN A 502 4.75 5.49 22.48
CA ASN A 502 3.65 5.12 21.59
C ASN A 502 2.27 5.09 22.29
N GLN A 503 2.00 6.08 23.15
CA GLN A 503 0.73 6.22 23.85
C GLN A 503 -0.14 7.28 23.18
N GLN A 504 -1.40 6.95 22.88
CA GLN A 504 -2.35 7.95 22.39
C GLN A 504 -2.68 8.96 23.50
N VAL A 505 -2.57 10.24 23.19
CA VAL A 505 -3.07 11.32 24.06
C VAL A 505 -4.52 11.64 23.68
N LEU A 506 -5.42 11.60 24.67
CA LEU A 506 -6.86 11.76 24.48
C LEU A 506 -7.33 13.16 24.86
N LYS A 507 -6.83 13.70 25.97
CA LYS A 507 -7.22 15.02 26.47
C LYS A 507 -6.05 15.85 26.94
N PHE A 508 -6.23 17.16 26.85
CA PHE A 508 -5.37 18.17 27.44
C PHE A 508 -6.21 19.09 28.33
N ASN A 509 -5.86 19.18 29.62
CA ASN A 509 -6.62 19.92 30.65
C ASN A 509 -8.14 19.62 30.59
N GLY A 510 -8.51 18.35 30.45
CA GLY A 510 -9.91 17.88 30.34
C GLY A 510 -10.58 18.09 28.98
N THR A 511 -9.93 18.77 28.03
CA THR A 511 -10.45 19.01 26.67
C THR A 511 -9.99 17.91 25.72
N HIS A 512 -10.92 17.30 24.98
CA HIS A 512 -10.58 16.26 23.99
C HIS A 512 -9.76 16.80 22.83
N ILE A 513 -8.68 16.10 22.50
CA ILE A 513 -7.79 16.43 21.38
C ILE A 513 -8.43 15.93 20.09
N ARG A 514 -8.43 16.79 19.06
CA ARG A 514 -9.03 16.50 17.74
C ARG A 514 -7.96 16.08 16.74
N ASN A 515 -6.84 16.78 16.77
CA ASN A 515 -5.65 16.57 15.95
C ASN A 515 -4.46 17.31 16.58
N ILE A 516 -3.27 17.17 16.00
CA ILE A 516 -2.06 17.76 16.58
C ILE A 516 -2.07 19.29 16.57
N HIS A 517 -2.71 19.91 15.56
CA HIS A 517 -2.83 21.36 15.49
C HIS A 517 -3.76 21.91 16.58
N HIS A 518 -4.82 21.19 16.92
CA HIS A 518 -5.68 21.50 18.07
C HIS A 518 -4.89 21.39 19.38
N LEU A 519 -4.08 20.33 19.55
CA LEU A 519 -3.23 20.19 20.73
C LEU A 519 -2.24 21.37 20.87
N ALA A 520 -1.54 21.72 19.80
CA ALA A 520 -0.62 22.86 19.78
C ALA A 520 -1.33 24.16 20.18
N HIS A 521 -2.53 24.41 19.63
CA HIS A 521 -3.33 25.58 19.99
C HIS A 521 -3.74 25.61 21.47
N LEU A 522 -4.18 24.47 22.03
CA LEU A 522 -4.56 24.38 23.43
C LEU A 522 -3.38 24.67 24.36
N ILE A 523 -2.19 24.18 24.00
CA ILE A 523 -0.95 24.45 24.74
C ILE A 523 -0.60 25.93 24.69
N ASP A 524 -0.63 26.55 23.51
CA ASP A 524 -0.30 27.97 23.32
C ASP A 524 -1.26 28.90 24.08
N MET A 525 -2.54 28.50 24.21
CA MET A 525 -3.56 29.25 24.94
C MET A 525 -3.59 28.96 26.45
N CYS A 526 -2.84 27.96 26.92
CA CYS A 526 -2.91 27.51 28.31
C CYS A 526 -2.34 28.56 29.27
N LYS A 527 -3.21 29.03 30.18
CA LYS A 527 -2.86 29.93 31.30
C LYS A 527 -3.01 29.27 32.66
N ASP A 528 -3.26 27.97 32.70
CA ASP A 528 -3.32 27.18 33.93
C ASP A 528 -1.94 26.81 34.45
N LYS A 529 -1.81 26.65 35.77
CA LYS A 529 -0.55 26.29 36.42
C LYS A 529 0.06 25.00 35.86
N TYR A 530 -0.79 24.03 35.55
CA TYR A 530 -0.40 22.70 35.12
C TYR A 530 -0.84 22.41 33.68
N LEU A 531 -0.01 21.64 32.99
CA LEU A 531 -0.30 21.00 31.72
C LEU A 531 -0.63 19.54 32.02
N VAL A 532 -1.88 19.15 31.85
CA VAL A 532 -2.40 17.82 32.20
C VAL A 532 -2.72 17.07 30.92
N PHE A 533 -1.95 16.01 30.64
CA PHE A 533 -2.16 15.12 29.51
C PHE A 533 -2.79 13.83 30.00
N GLU A 534 -3.99 13.52 29.51
CA GLU A 534 -4.67 12.24 29.75
C GLU A 534 -4.46 11.34 28.54
N PHE A 535 -3.85 10.18 28.78
CA PHE A 535 -3.55 9.17 27.76
C PHE A 535 -4.57 8.04 27.79
N GLU A 536 -4.43 7.14 26.83
CA GLU A 536 -5.05 5.81 26.92
C GLU A 536 -4.68 5.10 28.24
N ASP A 537 -5.52 4.17 28.69
CA ASP A 537 -5.40 3.48 29.99
C ASP A 537 -5.53 4.35 31.25
N ASN A 538 -6.06 5.57 31.10
CA ASN A 538 -6.20 6.56 32.17
C ASN A 538 -4.85 6.95 32.79
N TYR A 539 -3.75 6.78 32.07
CA TYR A 539 -2.46 7.32 32.49
C TYR A 539 -2.51 8.85 32.37
N VAL A 540 -1.96 9.56 33.36
CA VAL A 540 -1.97 11.02 33.42
C VAL A 540 -0.56 11.54 33.65
N ALA A 541 -0.08 12.38 32.73
CA ALA A 541 1.15 13.14 32.92
C ALA A 541 0.81 14.60 33.27
N VAL A 542 1.41 15.13 34.33
CA VAL A 542 1.19 16.49 34.81
C VAL A 542 2.52 17.22 34.85
N LEU A 543 2.60 18.34 34.13
CA LEU A 543 3.79 19.17 34.06
C LEU A 543 3.47 20.58 34.59
N GLU A 544 4.42 21.20 35.30
CA GLU A 544 4.29 22.60 35.69
C GLU A 544 4.68 23.52 34.53
N ARG A 545 3.73 24.33 34.04
CA ARG A 545 3.88 25.08 32.78
C ARG A 545 5.11 25.99 32.75
N GLU A 546 5.36 26.74 33.83
CA GLU A 546 6.48 27.69 33.88
C GLU A 546 7.84 26.97 33.87
N ALA A 547 7.93 25.83 34.55
CA ALA A 547 9.11 24.98 34.52
C ALA A 547 9.31 24.37 33.11
N SER A 548 8.24 23.88 32.48
CA SER A 548 8.28 23.35 31.11
C SER A 548 8.78 24.38 30.09
N ASN A 549 8.27 25.61 30.16
CA ASN A 549 8.70 26.70 29.29
C ASN A 549 10.17 27.06 29.52
N SER A 550 10.61 27.07 30.77
CA SER A 550 12.00 27.38 31.14
C SER A 550 12.98 26.29 30.68
N ALA A 551 12.54 25.02 30.70
CA ALA A 551 13.35 23.87 30.30
C ALA A 551 13.45 23.69 28.78
N SER A 552 12.50 24.24 27.99
CA SER A 552 12.39 24.03 26.53
C SER A 552 13.72 24.24 25.79
N LEU A 553 14.36 25.40 25.96
CA LEU A 553 15.64 25.70 25.29
C LEU A 553 16.79 24.76 25.70
N CYS A 554 16.80 24.30 26.96
CA CYS A 554 17.81 23.36 27.44
C CYS A 554 17.63 22.01 26.74
N ILE A 555 16.41 21.47 26.77
CA ILE A 555 16.07 20.18 26.16
C ILE A 555 16.41 20.19 24.66
N LEU A 556 15.94 21.20 23.91
CA LEU A 556 16.22 21.27 22.47
C LEU A 556 17.73 21.34 22.18
N LYS A 557 18.48 22.08 22.99
CA LYS A 557 19.93 22.21 22.82
C LYS A 557 20.68 20.92 23.15
N ASP A 558 20.31 20.26 24.23
CA ASP A 558 20.99 19.04 24.71
C ASP A 558 20.76 17.87 23.75
N TYR A 559 19.58 17.79 23.15
CA TYR A 559 19.21 16.75 22.18
C TYR A 559 19.43 17.17 20.71
N GLY A 560 19.95 18.38 20.46
CA GLY A 560 20.28 18.85 19.11
C GLY A 560 19.07 19.08 18.19
N ILE A 561 17.93 19.45 18.77
CA ILE A 561 16.66 19.62 18.05
C ILE A 561 16.54 21.07 17.56
N PRO A 562 16.29 21.32 16.26
CA PRO A 562 16.27 22.68 15.71
C PRO A 562 15.12 23.57 16.22
N SER A 563 13.97 22.99 16.54
CA SER A 563 12.73 23.69 16.87
C SER A 563 11.83 22.80 17.72
N GLU A 564 11.08 23.40 18.67
CA GLU A 564 10.08 22.68 19.48
C GLU A 564 8.91 22.14 18.67
N ARG A 565 8.65 22.70 17.47
CA ARG A 565 7.53 22.29 16.61
C ARG A 565 7.89 22.34 15.14
N SER A 566 7.17 21.55 14.35
CA SER A 566 7.19 21.63 12.88
C SER A 566 6.62 22.97 12.38
N ALA A 567 6.92 23.33 11.13
CA ALA A 567 6.59 24.64 10.58
C ALA A 567 5.09 24.90 10.45
N ASP A 568 4.31 23.87 10.14
CA ASP A 568 2.85 23.90 10.00
C ASP A 568 2.13 24.26 11.31
N LEU A 569 2.67 23.86 12.46
CA LEU A 569 2.08 24.17 13.78
C LEU A 569 2.39 25.58 14.30
N ARG A 570 3.02 26.42 13.47
CA ARG A 570 3.20 27.86 13.73
C ARG A 570 2.08 28.69 13.13
N GLU A 571 1.30 28.11 12.23
CA GLU A 571 0.14 28.75 11.63
C GLU A 571 -1.01 28.84 12.66
N PRO A 572 -1.90 29.83 12.55
CA PRO A 572 -3.05 29.93 13.44
C PRO A 572 -3.99 28.75 13.23
N TYR A 573 -4.44 28.15 14.34
CA TYR A 573 -5.40 27.05 14.27
C TYR A 573 -6.73 27.52 13.70
N VAL A 574 -7.18 26.79 12.68
CA VAL A 574 -8.52 26.93 12.12
C VAL A 574 -9.31 25.72 12.57
N ASP A 575 -10.42 25.92 13.26
CA ASP A 575 -11.32 24.82 13.59
C ASP A 575 -11.94 24.27 12.30
N PRO A 576 -11.62 23.02 11.89
CA PRO A 576 -12.20 22.43 10.69
C PRO A 576 -13.72 22.17 10.83
N VAL A 577 -14.29 22.28 12.04
CA VAL A 577 -15.69 21.95 12.37
C VAL A 577 -16.61 23.18 12.33
N HIS A 578 -16.32 24.18 11.50
CA HIS A 578 -17.22 25.35 11.35
C HIS A 578 -18.59 25.02 10.70
N ASP A 579 -18.83 23.77 10.29
CA ASP A 579 -20.17 23.23 10.00
C ASP A 579 -20.73 22.52 11.25
N ASN A 580 -21.61 23.22 11.98
CA ASN A 580 -22.30 22.75 13.17
C ASN A 580 -23.08 21.44 12.93
N GLU A 581 -22.55 20.30 13.39
CA GLU A 581 -23.37 19.16 13.84
C GLU A 581 -22.83 18.63 15.18
N ALA A 582 -23.74 18.42 16.12
CA ALA A 582 -23.47 18.13 17.52
C ALA A 582 -22.66 16.83 17.71
N LEU A 583 -21.41 16.96 18.13
CA LEU A 583 -20.62 15.90 18.75
C LEU A 583 -21.17 15.61 20.16
N ASP A 584 -22.36 15.01 20.25
CA ASP A 584 -22.84 14.42 21.50
C ASP A 584 -23.82 13.24 21.28
N GLN A 585 -23.61 12.48 20.22
CA GLN A 585 -24.05 11.10 20.18
C GLN A 585 -22.81 10.24 20.41
N GLY A 586 -22.73 9.64 21.59
CA GLY A 586 -21.80 8.55 21.85
C GLY A 586 -22.07 7.43 20.86
N PHE A 587 -21.37 7.46 19.73
CA PHE A 587 -21.01 6.24 19.03
C PHE A 587 -20.17 5.47 20.04
N GLY A 588 -20.82 4.57 20.77
CA GLY A 588 -20.12 3.67 21.66
C GLY A 588 -19.00 3.05 20.86
N ASP A 589 -17.77 3.14 21.37
CA ASP A 589 -16.75 2.17 21.03
C ASP A 589 -17.40 0.82 21.32
N SER A 590 -17.92 0.15 20.29
CA SER A 590 -18.30 -1.23 20.43
C SER A 590 -16.99 -1.91 20.82
N PRO A 591 -16.88 -2.51 22.02
CA PRO A 591 -15.69 -3.25 22.36
C PRO A 591 -15.58 -4.31 21.28
N VAL A 592 -14.48 -4.24 20.51
CA VAL A 592 -14.08 -5.31 19.61
C VAL A 592 -13.94 -6.53 20.51
N SER A 593 -15.00 -7.35 20.56
CA SER A 593 -14.97 -8.57 21.34
C SER A 593 -13.91 -9.45 20.70
N ASN A 594 -13.15 -10.18 21.52
CA ASN A 594 -12.08 -11.11 21.11
C ASN A 594 -12.51 -12.21 20.09
N LEU A 595 -13.74 -12.18 19.58
CA LEU A 595 -14.28 -13.05 18.55
C LEU A 595 -14.34 -12.43 17.14
N GLU A 596 -13.86 -11.20 16.91
CA GLU A 596 -13.73 -10.63 15.56
C GLU A 596 -12.41 -11.00 14.86
N ILE A 597 -11.74 -12.05 15.34
CA ILE A 597 -10.66 -12.73 14.60
C ILE A 597 -11.34 -13.56 13.51
N GLY A 598 -11.56 -12.93 12.36
CA GLY A 598 -11.84 -13.65 11.11
C GLY A 598 -10.69 -14.60 10.78
N PHE A 599 -10.98 -15.62 9.96
CA PHE A 599 -10.07 -16.70 9.57
C PHE A 599 -8.73 -16.22 8.97
N ASP A 600 -8.64 -14.95 8.56
CA ASP A 600 -7.41 -14.33 8.04
C ASP A 600 -6.36 -14.02 9.14
N GLY A 601 -6.74 -14.01 10.42
CA GLY A 601 -5.80 -13.87 11.56
C GLY A 601 -5.16 -15.18 12.01
N LEU A 602 -5.61 -16.34 11.50
CA LEU A 602 -5.14 -17.67 11.94
C LEU A 602 -4.18 -18.35 10.96
N VAL A 603 -3.82 -17.67 9.86
CA VAL A 603 -2.79 -18.14 8.90
C VAL A 603 -1.43 -17.47 9.16
N TRP A 604 -1.33 -16.61 10.18
CA TRP A 604 -0.09 -15.93 10.57
C TRP A 604 0.45 -16.30 11.97
N ALA A 605 -0.15 -17.29 12.63
CA ALA A 605 0.42 -17.98 13.80
C ALA A 605 0.67 -19.45 13.43
#